data_AF-A0A955E9L3-F1
#
_entry.id   AF-A0A955E9L3-F1
#
_cell.length_a   1.000
_cell.length_b   1.000
_cell.length_c   1.000
_cell.angle_alpha   90.00
_cell.angle_beta   90.00
_cell.angle_gamma   90.00
#
_symmetry.space_group_name_H-M   'P 1'
#
loop_
_entity.id
_entity.type
_entity.pdbx_description
1 polymer ?
#
loop_
_entity_poly.entity_id
_entity_poly.type
_entity_poly.pdbx_seq_one_letter_code
_entity_poly.pdbx_strand_id
1 'polypeptide(L)'
;MTAPRKGKPLSFLAGSSRVARMTRIQWMLGVVVTIIVTLLAVTGNLRSIEQPPFDWRSGLFAKNAPSPSNDLVLVALDDQTIRLIDLPPPRLRIAQAIDELNRAGAKTIAIDIIFDQERAEGADNGAIGNAALQRAIRDHGSVVLATQFEWLATHQDQERGLRVPFQLVYQSLRKNPDLTLPQLVDQCASTPDLPEDIRAELRKD
;
A
#
# COMPACT_ATOMS: atom_id res chain seq x y z
N MET A 1 14.35 39.37 80.60
CA MET A 1 13.29 38.42 80.97
C MET A 1 12.14 38.63 79.99
N THR A 2 12.19 37.95 78.85
CA THR A 2 11.25 38.09 77.74
C THR A 2 11.02 36.68 77.17
N ALA A 3 9.82 36.16 77.35
CA ALA A 3 9.45 34.79 77.01
C ALA A 3 9.31 34.59 75.50
N PRO A 4 9.65 33.42 74.93
CA PRO A 4 9.39 33.12 73.53
C PRO A 4 7.92 32.75 73.32
N ARG A 5 7.28 33.39 72.33
CA ARG A 5 5.90 33.14 71.91
C ARG A 5 5.88 31.84 71.08
N LYS A 6 5.30 30.76 71.61
CA LYS A 6 5.05 29.51 70.87
C LYS A 6 4.07 29.79 69.72
N GLY A 7 4.54 29.75 68.48
CA GLY A 7 3.69 29.69 67.31
C GLY A 7 2.97 28.34 67.25
N LYS A 8 1.64 28.35 67.12
CA LYS A 8 0.87 27.15 66.78
C LYS A 8 1.22 26.75 65.34
N PRO A 9 1.53 25.47 65.05
CA PRO A 9 1.59 25.03 63.66
C PRO A 9 0.19 25.16 63.07
N LEU A 10 0.07 25.93 61.98
CA LEU A 10 -1.12 25.94 61.15
C LEU A 10 -1.28 24.54 60.56
N SER A 11 -2.19 23.75 61.14
CA SER A 11 -2.60 22.47 60.61
C SER A 11 -3.25 22.69 59.25
N PHE A 12 -2.48 22.47 58.18
CA PHE A 12 -2.97 22.40 56.81
C PHE A 12 -3.72 21.08 56.64
N LEU A 13 -4.96 21.02 57.14
CA LEU A 13 -5.83 19.87 56.97
C LEU A 13 -6.84 20.12 55.86
N ALA A 14 -6.87 19.14 54.97
CA ALA A 14 -8.06 18.63 54.28
C ALA A 14 -8.62 19.47 53.12
N GLY A 15 -7.96 19.35 51.96
CA GLY A 15 -8.54 19.62 50.65
C GLY A 15 -8.25 18.53 49.59
N SER A 16 -7.78 17.35 49.98
CA SER A 16 -7.31 16.31 49.03
C SER A 16 -8.40 15.33 48.57
N SER A 17 -9.59 15.33 49.18
CA SER A 17 -10.60 14.28 48.96
C SER A 17 -11.25 14.33 47.57
N ARG A 18 -11.42 15.52 46.98
CA ARG A 18 -12.04 15.67 45.65
C ARG A 18 -11.08 15.28 44.52
N VAL A 19 -9.81 15.70 44.64
CA VAL A 19 -8.76 15.41 43.63
C VAL A 19 -8.40 13.92 43.66
N ALA A 20 -8.16 13.34 44.85
CA ALA A 20 -7.85 11.92 44.97
C ALA A 20 -9.01 11.01 44.51
N ARG A 21 -10.27 11.43 44.74
CA ARG A 21 -11.44 10.72 44.21
C ARG A 21 -11.53 10.81 42.68
N MET A 22 -11.23 11.97 42.10
CA MET A 22 -11.21 12.17 40.64
C MET A 22 -10.18 11.26 39.96
N THR A 23 -8.95 11.22 40.49
CA THR A 23 -7.87 10.41 39.93
C THR A 23 -8.17 8.91 40.04
N ARG A 24 -8.75 8.46 41.16
CA ARG A 24 -9.19 7.05 41.31
C ARG A 24 -10.29 6.67 40.32
N ILE A 25 -11.26 7.56 40.09
CA ILE A 25 -12.32 7.33 39.10
C ILE A 25 -11.72 7.23 37.69
N GLN A 26 -10.78 8.12 37.34
CA GLN A 26 -10.09 8.07 36.04
C GLN A 26 -9.32 6.76 35.82
N TRP A 27 -8.56 6.29 36.82
CA TRP A 27 -7.85 5.02 36.74
C TRP A 27 -8.79 3.82 36.65
N MET A 28 -9.86 3.79 37.45
CA MET A 28 -10.85 2.72 37.35
C MET A 28 -11.52 2.71 35.98
N LEU A 29 -11.86 3.88 35.44
CA LEU A 29 -12.49 3.99 34.13
C LEU A 29 -11.53 3.53 33.03
N GLY A 30 -10.24 3.90 33.11
CA GLY A 30 -9.20 3.39 32.23
C GLY A 30 -9.08 1.87 32.26
N VAL A 31 -8.95 1.28 33.45
CA VAL A 31 -8.85 -0.19 33.63
C VAL A 31 -10.09 -0.90 33.10
N VAL A 32 -11.28 -0.38 33.39
CA VAL A 32 -12.55 -0.96 32.91
C VAL A 32 -12.62 -0.91 31.39
N VAL A 33 -12.27 0.21 30.77
CA VAL A 33 -12.23 0.31 29.29
C VAL A 33 -11.20 -0.66 28.71
N THR A 34 -9.99 -0.75 29.29
CA THR A 34 -8.97 -1.70 28.84
C THR A 34 -9.48 -3.14 28.91
N ILE A 35 -10.10 -3.55 30.03
CA ILE A 35 -10.65 -4.91 30.17
C ILE A 35 -11.73 -5.17 29.11
N ILE A 36 -12.64 -4.22 28.89
CA ILE A 36 -13.72 -4.35 27.90
C ILE A 36 -13.12 -4.51 26.49
N VAL A 37 -12.16 -3.68 26.11
CA VAL A 37 -11.51 -3.74 24.79
C VAL A 37 -10.74 -5.05 24.63
N THR A 38 -9.98 -5.49 25.64
CA THR A 38 -9.27 -6.77 25.60
C THR A 38 -10.23 -7.94 25.45
N LEU A 39 -11.36 -7.94 26.16
CA LEU A 39 -12.37 -8.99 26.04
C LEU A 39 -13.00 -9.03 24.64
N LEU A 40 -13.32 -7.86 24.08
CA LEU A 40 -13.84 -7.74 22.71
C LEU A 40 -12.83 -8.17 21.64
N ALA A 41 -11.54 -7.90 21.87
CA ALA A 41 -10.46 -8.34 20.99
C ALA A 41 -10.28 -9.86 21.01
N VAL A 42 -10.26 -10.48 22.20
CA VAL A 42 -10.10 -11.94 22.36
C VAL A 42 -11.30 -12.71 21.81
N THR A 43 -12.52 -12.15 21.94
CA THR A 43 -13.74 -12.77 21.40
C THR A 43 -13.94 -12.56 19.90
N GLY A 44 -13.09 -11.75 19.24
CA GLY A 44 -13.21 -11.44 17.81
C GLY A 44 -14.36 -10.50 17.45
N ASN A 45 -15.15 -10.04 18.43
CA ASN A 45 -16.32 -9.17 18.23
C ASN A 45 -15.97 -7.68 18.02
N LEU A 46 -14.68 -7.34 17.99
CA LEU A 46 -14.23 -5.98 17.71
C LEU A 46 -14.74 -5.48 16.35
N ARG A 47 -14.80 -6.37 15.34
CA ARG A 47 -15.27 -6.05 13.99
C ARG A 47 -16.71 -5.52 13.97
N SER A 48 -17.61 -6.09 14.77
CA SER A 48 -19.01 -5.66 14.81
C SER A 48 -19.18 -4.24 15.40
N ILE A 49 -18.23 -3.79 16.22
CA ILE A 49 -18.22 -2.43 16.78
C ILE A 49 -17.49 -1.46 15.84
N GLU A 50 -16.50 -1.95 15.08
CA GLU A 50 -15.70 -1.16 14.15
C GLU A 50 -16.39 -0.89 12.81
N GLN A 51 -17.13 -1.86 12.28
CA GLN A 51 -17.79 -1.77 10.97
C GLN A 51 -18.74 -0.56 10.85
N PRO A 52 -19.65 -0.29 11.80
CA PRO A 52 -20.57 0.83 11.64
C PRO A 52 -19.90 2.21 11.66
N PRO A 53 -18.94 2.51 12.56
CA PRO A 53 -18.15 3.73 12.49
C PRO A 53 -17.32 3.85 11.20
N PHE A 54 -16.79 2.75 10.70
CA PHE A 54 -16.05 2.71 9.44
C PHE A 54 -16.97 3.07 8.26
N ASP A 55 -18.13 2.43 8.16
CA ASP A 55 -19.15 2.67 7.12
C ASP A 55 -19.71 4.10 7.19
N TRP A 56 -19.93 4.61 8.40
CA TRP A 56 -20.35 6.00 8.61
C TRP A 56 -19.31 6.98 8.08
N ARG A 57 -18.04 6.76 8.42
CA ARG A 57 -16.92 7.61 7.97
C ARG A 57 -16.73 7.51 6.46
N SER A 58 -16.70 6.31 5.90
CA SER A 58 -16.55 6.08 4.46
C SER A 58 -17.69 6.74 3.68
N GLY A 59 -18.94 6.61 4.16
CA GLY A 59 -20.09 7.31 3.60
C GLY A 59 -19.98 8.84 3.70
N LEU A 60 -19.44 9.38 4.80
CA LEU A 60 -19.23 10.83 4.94
C LEU A 60 -18.23 11.36 3.90
N PHE A 61 -17.14 10.64 3.65
CA PHE A 61 -16.11 11.03 2.68
C PHE A 61 -16.56 10.79 1.24
N ALA A 62 -17.30 9.71 0.97
CA ALA A 62 -17.81 9.39 -0.35
C ALA A 62 -18.87 10.38 -0.83
N LYS A 63 -19.68 10.97 0.07
CA LYS A 63 -20.73 11.95 -0.29
C LYS A 63 -20.21 13.19 -1.02
N ASN A 64 -18.97 13.59 -0.75
CA ASN A 64 -18.35 14.75 -1.37
C ASN A 64 -17.42 14.39 -2.54
N ALA A 65 -17.26 13.09 -2.84
CA ALA A 65 -16.51 12.67 -4.01
C ALA A 65 -17.39 12.84 -5.26
N PRO A 66 -16.84 13.34 -6.38
CA PRO A 66 -17.55 13.32 -7.64
C PRO A 66 -17.91 11.87 -8.00
N SER A 67 -19.08 11.66 -8.60
CA SER A 67 -19.47 10.35 -9.10
C SER A 67 -18.40 9.83 -10.08
N PRO A 68 -18.06 8.53 -10.04
CA PRO A 68 -17.11 7.95 -10.98
C PRO A 68 -17.61 8.17 -12.42
N SER A 69 -16.68 8.43 -13.34
CA SER A 69 -17.01 8.55 -14.76
C SER A 69 -17.58 7.23 -15.27
N ASN A 70 -18.60 7.29 -16.12
CA ASN A 70 -19.10 6.12 -16.85
C ASN A 70 -18.10 5.60 -17.88
N ASP A 71 -17.04 6.36 -18.17
CA ASP A 71 -15.96 5.98 -19.09
C ASP A 71 -14.87 5.13 -18.39
N LEU A 72 -14.98 4.92 -17.07
CA LEU A 72 -14.05 4.10 -16.30
C LEU A 72 -14.69 2.76 -15.94
N VAL A 73 -14.11 1.67 -16.45
CA VAL A 73 -14.51 0.31 -16.11
C VAL A 73 -13.45 -0.31 -15.21
N LEU A 74 -13.84 -0.68 -13.98
CA LEU A 74 -12.99 -1.42 -13.06
C LEU A 74 -13.31 -2.91 -13.15
N VAL A 75 -12.31 -3.70 -13.56
CA VAL A 75 -12.38 -5.17 -13.51
C VAL A 75 -11.57 -5.62 -12.30
N ALA A 76 -12.26 -5.95 -11.20
CA ALA A 76 -11.63 -6.40 -9.98
C ALA A 76 -11.55 -7.94 -9.94
N LEU A 77 -10.45 -8.45 -9.37
CA LEU A 77 -10.35 -9.85 -8.95
C LEU A 77 -10.84 -9.94 -7.50
N ASP A 78 -11.91 -10.69 -7.27
CA ASP A 78 -12.50 -10.89 -5.95
C ASP A 78 -12.12 -12.26 -5.36
N ASP A 79 -12.52 -12.50 -4.11
CA ASP A 79 -12.28 -13.75 -3.41
C ASP A 79 -12.87 -14.97 -4.13
N GLN A 80 -13.96 -14.79 -4.90
CA GLN A 80 -14.55 -15.88 -5.68
C GLN A 80 -13.65 -16.23 -6.86
N THR A 81 -13.11 -15.22 -7.53
CA THR A 81 -12.19 -15.37 -8.66
C THR A 81 -10.89 -16.00 -8.22
N ILE A 82 -10.30 -15.55 -7.11
CA ILE A 82 -9.02 -16.07 -6.57
C ILE A 82 -9.14 -17.55 -6.15
N ARG A 83 -10.33 -18.04 -5.82
CA ARG A 83 -10.55 -19.47 -5.56
C ARG A 83 -10.56 -20.33 -6.83
N LEU A 84 -10.75 -19.72 -7.99
CA LEU A 84 -10.90 -20.40 -9.28
C LEU A 84 -9.65 -20.32 -10.16
N ILE A 85 -8.78 -19.34 -9.93
CA ILE A 85 -7.57 -19.12 -10.72
C ILE A 85 -6.35 -18.93 -9.83
N ASP A 86 -5.18 -19.36 -10.32
CA ASP A 86 -3.91 -19.01 -9.70
C ASP A 86 -3.59 -17.53 -9.90
N LEU A 87 -2.95 -16.92 -8.88
CA LEU A 87 -2.47 -15.55 -8.92
C LEU A 87 -0.93 -15.55 -9.04
N PRO A 88 -0.33 -14.81 -10.00
CA PRO A 88 -0.98 -13.99 -11.02
C PRO A 88 -1.64 -14.81 -12.15
N PRO A 89 -2.66 -14.26 -12.85
CA PRO A 89 -3.29 -14.93 -13.98
C PRO A 89 -2.30 -15.25 -15.12
N PRO A 90 -2.57 -16.29 -15.93
CA PRO A 90 -1.76 -16.61 -17.11
C PRO A 90 -1.55 -15.41 -18.05
N ARG A 91 -0.31 -15.15 -18.49
CA ARG A 91 0.01 -13.99 -19.32
C ARG A 91 -0.72 -14.04 -20.67
N LEU A 92 -0.92 -15.24 -21.22
CA LEU A 92 -1.75 -15.44 -22.41
C LEU A 92 -3.22 -15.00 -22.21
N ARG A 93 -3.80 -15.22 -21.02
CA ARG A 93 -5.18 -14.79 -20.73
C ARG A 93 -5.28 -13.28 -20.66
N ILE A 94 -4.28 -12.62 -20.07
CA ILE A 94 -4.20 -11.16 -20.04
C ILE A 94 -4.04 -10.59 -21.45
N ALA A 95 -3.20 -11.20 -22.29
CA ALA A 95 -3.05 -10.80 -23.70
C ALA A 95 -4.38 -10.86 -24.46
N GLN A 96 -5.14 -11.95 -24.29
CA GLN A 96 -6.48 -12.11 -24.88
C GLN A 96 -7.46 -11.06 -24.36
N ALA A 97 -7.43 -10.75 -23.07
CA ALA A 97 -8.26 -9.70 -22.50
C ALA A 97 -7.93 -8.32 -23.09
N ILE A 98 -6.65 -8.00 -23.27
CA ILE A 98 -6.23 -6.76 -23.95
C ILE A 98 -6.75 -6.73 -25.39
N ASP A 99 -6.65 -7.83 -26.14
CA ASP A 99 -7.16 -7.89 -27.53
C ASP A 99 -8.67 -7.68 -27.61
N GLU A 100 -9.45 -8.19 -26.65
CA GLU A 100 -10.90 -7.97 -26.57
C GLU A 100 -11.23 -6.52 -26.18
N LEU A 101 -10.52 -5.95 -25.19
CA LEU A 101 -10.69 -4.56 -24.78
C LEU A 101 -10.32 -3.57 -25.89
N ASN A 102 -9.26 -3.89 -26.66
CA ASN A 102 -8.88 -3.13 -27.84
C ASN A 102 -10.00 -3.13 -28.89
N ARG A 103 -10.57 -4.31 -29.19
CA ARG A 103 -11.72 -4.45 -30.10
C ARG A 103 -12.97 -3.72 -29.59
N ALA A 104 -13.16 -3.63 -28.28
CA ALA A 104 -14.23 -2.87 -27.66
C ALA A 104 -13.99 -1.35 -27.66
N GLY A 105 -12.82 -0.88 -28.10
CA GLY A 105 -12.50 0.55 -28.20
C GLY A 105 -12.02 1.17 -26.89
N ALA A 106 -11.44 0.39 -25.98
CA ALA A 106 -10.79 0.93 -24.78
C ALA A 106 -9.69 1.93 -25.18
N LYS A 107 -9.72 3.15 -24.61
CA LYS A 107 -8.71 4.17 -24.90
C LYS A 107 -7.38 3.92 -24.18
N THR A 108 -7.46 3.42 -22.96
CA THR A 108 -6.33 3.13 -22.08
C THR A 108 -6.68 1.92 -21.24
N ILE A 109 -5.73 1.00 -21.09
CA ILE A 109 -5.88 -0.19 -20.25
C ILE A 109 -4.84 -0.10 -19.14
N ALA A 110 -5.28 -0.06 -17.88
CA ALA A 110 -4.40 -0.13 -16.72
C ALA A 110 -4.48 -1.52 -16.10
N ILE A 111 -3.33 -2.17 -15.91
CA ILE A 111 -3.21 -3.52 -15.37
C ILE A 111 -2.44 -3.44 -14.06
N ASP A 112 -3.15 -3.62 -12.95
CA ASP A 112 -2.58 -3.63 -11.61
C ASP A 112 -2.22 -5.06 -11.16
N ILE A 113 -1.37 -5.73 -11.94
CA ILE A 113 -0.88 -7.09 -11.68
C ILE A 113 0.62 -7.09 -11.88
N ILE A 114 1.35 -7.58 -10.86
CA ILE A 114 2.79 -7.81 -10.94
C ILE A 114 3.03 -9.22 -11.48
N PHE A 115 3.84 -9.34 -12.53
CA PHE A 115 4.19 -10.63 -13.17
C PHE A 115 5.58 -11.11 -12.73
N ASP A 116 5.75 -11.32 -11.42
CA ASP A 116 7.02 -11.67 -10.76
C ASP A 116 7.44 -13.15 -10.93
N GLN A 117 6.48 -14.06 -11.06
CA GLN A 117 6.78 -15.49 -11.13
C GLN A 117 7.12 -15.99 -12.55
N GLU A 118 8.16 -16.81 -12.67
CA GLU A 118 8.39 -17.63 -13.86
C GLU A 118 7.39 -18.79 -13.90
N ARG A 119 6.69 -18.96 -15.03
CA ARG A 119 5.71 -20.04 -15.21
C ARG A 119 6.38 -21.24 -15.89
N ALA A 120 6.31 -22.41 -15.25
CA ALA A 120 6.84 -23.66 -15.76
C ALA A 120 6.10 -24.15 -17.03
N GLU A 121 6.74 -25.05 -17.78
CA GLU A 121 6.32 -25.49 -19.12
C GLU A 121 4.85 -25.98 -19.22
N GLY A 122 4.13 -25.52 -20.26
CA GLY A 122 2.73 -25.83 -20.55
C GLY A 122 2.18 -25.00 -21.71
N ALA A 123 0.86 -24.98 -21.91
CA ALA A 123 0.18 -24.16 -22.95
C ALA A 123 0.36 -22.64 -22.76
N ASP A 124 0.78 -22.23 -21.57
CA ASP A 124 1.26 -20.89 -21.22
C ASP A 124 2.73 -21.00 -20.79
N ASN A 125 3.58 -21.66 -21.60
CA ASN A 125 5.01 -21.62 -21.36
C ASN A 125 5.42 -20.13 -21.27
N GLY A 126 6.26 -19.79 -20.28
CA GLY A 126 6.52 -18.38 -19.96
C GLY A 126 6.91 -17.56 -21.20
N ALA A 127 7.55 -18.17 -22.19
CA ALA A 127 7.91 -17.55 -23.46
C ALA A 127 6.71 -17.19 -24.36
N ILE A 128 5.77 -18.10 -24.63
CA ILE A 128 4.59 -17.83 -25.47
C ILE A 128 3.70 -16.81 -24.77
N GLY A 129 3.47 -16.97 -23.46
CA GLY A 129 2.68 -16.03 -22.67
C GLY A 129 3.28 -14.62 -22.71
N ASN A 130 4.60 -14.50 -22.54
CA ASN A 130 5.32 -13.24 -22.65
C ASN A 130 5.20 -12.62 -24.05
N ALA A 131 5.43 -13.41 -25.10
CA ALA A 131 5.35 -12.93 -26.48
C ALA A 131 3.94 -12.46 -26.83
N ALA A 132 2.92 -13.19 -26.40
CA ALA A 132 1.52 -12.83 -26.61
C ALA A 132 1.16 -11.53 -25.87
N LEU A 133 1.57 -11.40 -24.61
CA LEU A 133 1.33 -10.18 -23.82
C LEU A 133 2.07 -8.97 -24.39
N GLN A 134 3.35 -9.14 -24.77
CA GLN A 134 4.14 -8.09 -25.40
C GLN A 134 3.53 -7.63 -26.73
N ARG A 135 3.04 -8.56 -27.56
CA ARG A 135 2.31 -8.24 -28.79
C ARG A 135 1.05 -7.44 -28.48
N ALA A 136 0.19 -7.93 -27.59
CA ALA A 136 -1.09 -7.28 -27.29
C ALA A 136 -0.89 -5.85 -26.74
N ILE A 137 0.11 -5.66 -25.86
CA ILE A 137 0.49 -4.34 -25.34
C ILE A 137 0.92 -3.41 -26.48
N ARG A 138 1.78 -3.91 -27.39
CA ARG A 138 2.29 -3.13 -28.53
C ARG A 138 1.18 -2.76 -29.50
N ASP A 139 0.29 -3.70 -29.81
CA ASP A 139 -0.80 -3.52 -30.76
C ASP A 139 -1.85 -2.50 -30.25
N HIS A 140 -2.09 -2.46 -28.93
CA HIS A 140 -2.98 -1.46 -28.33
C HIS A 140 -2.32 -0.08 -28.20
N GLY A 141 -1.02 -0.02 -27.87
CA GLY A 141 -0.23 1.22 -27.80
C GLY A 141 -0.47 2.11 -26.57
N SER A 142 -1.52 1.84 -25.78
CA SER A 142 -1.91 2.62 -24.58
C SER A 142 -2.22 1.70 -23.39
N VAL A 143 -1.21 0.93 -22.94
CA VAL A 143 -1.33 0.03 -21.78
C VAL A 143 -0.39 0.48 -20.67
N VAL A 144 -0.91 0.62 -19.46
CA VAL A 144 -0.16 0.95 -18.24
C VAL A 144 -0.05 -0.31 -17.39
N LEU A 145 1.16 -0.69 -17.01
CA LEU A 145 1.43 -1.83 -16.15
C LEU A 145 1.83 -1.38 -14.75
N ALA A 146 1.37 -2.11 -13.74
CA ALA A 146 1.98 -2.05 -12.42
C ALA A 146 3.44 -2.50 -12.48
N THR A 147 4.25 -1.86 -11.65
CA THR A 147 5.65 -2.22 -11.46
C THR A 147 5.94 -2.21 -9.96
N GLN A 148 6.76 -3.16 -9.53
CA GLN A 148 7.23 -3.22 -8.15
C GLN A 148 8.62 -2.58 -8.09
N PHE A 149 8.80 -1.72 -7.09
CA PHE A 149 10.11 -1.19 -6.75
C PHE A 149 10.52 -1.77 -5.40
N GLU A 150 11.68 -2.40 -5.35
CA GLU A 150 12.22 -2.90 -4.09
C GLU A 150 12.81 -1.74 -3.29
N TRP A 151 12.38 -1.62 -2.03
CA TRP A 151 13.03 -0.71 -1.08
C TRP A 151 14.33 -1.39 -0.66
N LEU A 152 15.47 -0.71 -0.82
CA LEU A 152 16.80 -1.23 -0.43
C LEU A 152 16.89 -1.47 1.08
N ALA A 153 16.26 -2.52 1.58
CA ALA A 153 16.59 -3.16 2.83
C ALA A 153 17.42 -4.40 2.46
N THR A 154 18.72 -4.27 2.65
CA THR A 154 19.75 -5.31 2.53
C THR A 154 19.31 -6.69 3.05
N HIS A 155 18.66 -7.53 2.23
CA HIS A 155 18.55 -8.98 2.46
C HIS A 155 18.46 -9.72 1.12
N GLN A 156 19.63 -10.08 0.60
CA GLN A 156 19.99 -11.40 0.07
C GLN A 156 18.90 -12.29 -0.59
N ASP A 157 18.06 -11.76 -1.50
CA ASP A 157 17.37 -12.60 -2.49
C ASP A 157 17.77 -12.23 -3.93
N GLN A 158 18.14 -13.27 -4.68
CA GLN A 158 18.55 -13.20 -6.08
C GLN A 158 17.34 -13.25 -6.99
N GLU A 159 16.58 -12.16 -7.11
CA GLU A 159 15.63 -12.04 -8.22
C GLU A 159 16.11 -11.01 -9.24
N ARG A 160 16.01 -11.41 -10.51
CA ARG A 160 16.50 -10.72 -11.72
C ARG A 160 15.57 -9.58 -12.11
N GLY A 161 15.43 -8.58 -11.23
CA GLY A 161 14.70 -7.35 -11.49
C GLY A 161 15.64 -6.16 -11.64
N LEU A 162 15.25 -5.15 -12.44
CA LEU A 162 15.98 -3.90 -12.59
C LEU A 162 15.98 -3.13 -11.25
N ARG A 163 17.12 -3.10 -10.54
CA ARG A 163 17.24 -2.57 -9.17
C ARG A 163 17.39 -1.04 -9.15
N VAL A 164 16.35 -0.27 -9.46
CA VAL A 164 16.43 1.21 -9.35
C VAL A 164 15.72 1.71 -8.09
N PRO A 165 16.35 2.56 -7.26
CA PRO A 165 15.69 3.16 -6.11
C PRO A 165 14.42 3.90 -6.52
N PHE A 166 13.29 3.57 -5.89
CA PHE A 166 11.99 4.20 -6.18
C PHE A 166 12.06 5.73 -6.14
N GLN A 167 12.82 6.28 -5.20
CA GLN A 167 13.01 7.73 -5.05
C GLN A 167 13.55 8.37 -6.33
N LEU A 168 14.48 7.71 -7.04
CA LEU A 168 15.09 8.22 -8.27
C LEU A 168 14.14 8.11 -9.46
N VAL A 169 13.41 7.00 -9.57
CA VAL A 169 12.38 6.81 -10.60
C VAL A 169 11.29 7.86 -10.43
N TYR A 170 10.78 8.01 -9.21
CA TYR A 170 9.73 8.97 -8.87
C TYR A 170 10.16 10.41 -9.12
N GLN A 171 11.38 10.80 -8.72
CA GLN A 171 11.89 12.15 -8.99
C GLN A 171 12.08 12.43 -10.49
N SER A 172 12.53 11.44 -11.24
CA SER A 172 12.72 11.56 -12.70
C SER A 172 11.38 11.72 -13.41
N LEU A 173 10.41 10.85 -13.13
CA LEU A 173 9.06 10.94 -13.68
C LEU A 173 8.32 12.21 -13.24
N ARG A 174 8.51 12.66 -12.00
CA ARG A 174 7.92 13.93 -11.53
C ARG A 174 8.50 15.15 -12.25
N LYS A 175 9.78 15.12 -12.62
CA LYS A 175 10.44 16.21 -13.36
C LYS A 175 10.10 16.17 -14.85
N ASN A 176 9.99 14.98 -15.43
CA ASN A 176 9.63 14.77 -16.82
C ASN A 176 8.70 13.55 -16.93
N PRO A 177 7.37 13.75 -16.98
CA PRO A 177 6.41 12.64 -17.01
C PRO A 177 6.46 11.84 -18.31
N ASP A 178 7.04 12.40 -19.39
CA ASP A 178 7.10 11.78 -20.71
C ASP A 178 8.38 10.95 -20.93
N LEU A 179 9.14 10.67 -19.87
CA LEU A 179 10.34 9.84 -19.91
C LEU A 179 10.00 8.43 -20.41
N THR A 180 10.64 8.02 -21.49
CA THR A 180 10.61 6.62 -21.94
C THR A 180 11.45 5.75 -21.01
N LEU A 181 11.16 4.44 -20.96
CA LEU A 181 11.95 3.50 -20.15
C LEU A 181 13.47 3.57 -20.42
N PRO A 182 13.96 3.63 -21.68
CA PRO A 182 15.39 3.78 -21.93
C PRO A 182 15.97 5.08 -21.37
N GLN A 183 15.26 6.20 -21.55
CA GLN A 183 15.69 7.49 -21.00
C GLN A 183 15.68 7.51 -19.47
N LEU A 184 14.70 6.85 -18.86
CA LEU A 184 14.61 6.69 -17.41
C LEU A 184 15.79 5.86 -16.89
N VAL A 185 16.12 4.76 -17.56
CA VAL A 185 17.28 3.91 -17.26
C VAL A 185 18.58 4.70 -17.36
N ASP A 186 18.80 5.44 -18.46
CA ASP A 186 19.97 6.29 -18.66
C ASP A 186 20.09 7.39 -17.59
N GLN A 187 18.97 8.02 -17.25
CA GLN A 187 18.92 9.07 -16.23
C GLN A 187 19.18 8.51 -14.83
N CYS A 188 18.72 7.31 -14.53
CA CYS A 188 19.03 6.63 -13.28
C CYS A 188 20.50 6.19 -13.22
N ALA A 189 21.05 5.66 -14.32
CA ALA A 189 22.45 5.24 -14.42
C ALA A 189 23.44 6.39 -14.27
N SER A 190 23.06 7.60 -14.67
CA SER A 190 23.86 8.83 -14.54
C SER A 190 23.76 9.52 -13.16
N THR A 191 22.97 8.97 -12.22
CA THR A 191 22.84 9.53 -10.87
C THR A 191 24.08 9.21 -10.01
N PRO A 192 24.70 10.22 -9.35
CA PRO A 192 25.96 10.03 -8.61
C PRO A 192 25.84 9.11 -7.39
N ASP A 193 24.69 9.09 -6.71
CA ASP A 193 24.46 8.32 -5.47
C ASP A 193 24.03 6.86 -5.70
N LEU A 194 24.11 6.37 -6.94
CA LEU A 194 23.71 4.99 -7.25
C LEU A 194 24.83 4.00 -6.86
N PRO A 195 24.55 2.95 -6.07
CA PRO A 195 25.49 1.87 -5.78
C PRO A 195 26.13 1.28 -7.07
N GLU A 196 27.43 0.99 -7.03
CA GLU A 196 28.20 0.52 -8.22
C GLU A 196 27.73 -0.85 -8.74
N ASP A 197 27.22 -1.71 -7.87
CA ASP A 197 26.59 -2.99 -8.23
C ASP A 197 25.35 -2.77 -9.11
N ILE A 198 24.51 -1.81 -8.75
CA ILE A 198 23.31 -1.43 -9.53
C ILE A 198 23.72 -0.75 -10.85
N ARG A 199 24.72 0.14 -10.82
CA ARG A 199 25.23 0.80 -12.03
C ARG A 199 25.81 -0.20 -13.04
N ALA A 200 26.45 -1.26 -12.56
CA ALA A 200 26.94 -2.34 -13.39
C ALA A 200 25.81 -3.19 -13.99
N GLU A 201 24.67 -3.32 -13.31
CA GLU A 201 23.48 -4.03 -13.79
C GLU A 201 22.74 -3.24 -14.87
N LEU A 202 22.57 -1.92 -14.68
CA LEU A 202 21.96 -1.01 -15.67
C LEU A 202 22.73 -0.89 -16.99
N ARG A 203 24.02 -1.25 -17.02
CA ARG A 203 24.87 -1.21 -18.23
C ARG A 203 24.84 -2.50 -19.05
N LYS A 204 24.23 -3.57 -18.54
CA LYS A 204 24.24 -4.89 -19.19
C LYS A 204 23.11 -5.09 -20.21
N ASP A 205 22.10 -4.23 -20.20
CA ASP A 205 20.99 -4.18 -21.16
C ASP A 205 21.22 -3.07 -22.20
#